data_AF-A0A4P2PVR2-F1
#
_entry.id   AF-A0A4P2PVR2-F1
#
_cell.length_a   1.000
_cell.length_b   1.000
_cell.length_c   1.000
_cell.angle_alpha   90.00
_cell.angle_beta   90.00
_cell.angle_gamma   90.00
#
_symmetry.space_group_name_H-M   'P 1'
#
loop_
_entity.id
_entity.type
_entity.pdbx_description
1 polymer ?
#
loop_
_entity_poly.entity_id
_entity_poly.type
_entity_poly.pdbx_seq_one_letter_code
_entity_poly.pdbx_strand_id
1 'polypeptide(L)'
;MDAARWLLTVRLETLRALLARRLDEHPLPVPDAVTPGEIPSVAELGPGDRVLAEIDQDGFAFAIHPADVPFFNRRSEKMPRLRYRLHVVLRKGYVCVRKRFVGQPKNAALSAHLFSLAGLFFYNEAAALFRLRDLPGVPRIRDLQLATRTLFMDFVRGQTLQHKVAEGGQKVLDIDLAPLGQLFDPDRDRREIEAFARGGGDAYRGRVEEILRAMRARGVAPLDVKLGNVIVGQKTGGLYWVDFERAALEGIPHYRERLAEHHGLVTQWFGIALPGDGGA
;
A
#
# COMPACT_ATOMS: atom_id res chain seq x y z
N MET A 1 26.67 5.79 -7.52
CA MET A 1 26.97 5.77 -6.08
C MET A 1 25.72 5.98 -5.22
N ASP A 2 24.73 6.73 -5.69
CA ASP A 2 23.54 7.08 -4.89
C ASP A 2 22.62 5.91 -4.52
N ALA A 3 22.42 4.95 -5.42
CA ALA A 3 21.56 3.79 -5.14
C ALA A 3 22.10 2.87 -4.03
N ALA A 4 23.43 2.70 -3.95
CA ALA A 4 24.07 1.93 -2.89
C ALA A 4 23.95 2.62 -1.53
N ARG A 5 24.15 3.95 -1.51
CA ARG A 5 23.94 4.78 -0.31
C ARG A 5 22.49 4.74 0.15
N TRP A 6 21.54 4.88 -0.78
CA TRP A 6 20.11 4.75 -0.49
C TRP A 6 19.83 3.39 0.16
N LEU A 7 20.21 2.29 -0.49
CA LEU A 7 20.00 0.94 0.05
C LEU A 7 20.58 0.78 1.45
N LEU A 8 21.81 1.25 1.67
CA LEU A 8 22.46 1.17 2.98
C LEU A 8 21.68 1.95 4.04
N THR A 9 21.23 3.17 3.72
CA THR A 9 20.45 4.01 4.65
C THR A 9 19.14 3.31 5.05
N VAL A 10 18.33 2.85 4.10
CA VAL A 10 17.03 2.22 4.43
C VAL A 10 17.20 0.90 5.17
N ARG A 11 18.27 0.14 4.85
CA ARG A 11 18.59 -1.10 5.55
C ARG A 11 19.03 -0.82 6.99
N LEU A 12 19.91 0.14 7.21
CA LEU A 12 20.35 0.54 8.55
C LEU A 12 19.18 1.06 9.39
N GLU A 13 18.30 1.87 8.80
CA GLU A 13 17.11 2.37 9.49
C GLU A 13 16.16 1.25 9.90
N THR A 14 15.86 0.33 8.98
CA THR A 14 15.04 -0.86 9.26
C THR A 14 15.65 -1.69 10.39
N LEU A 15 16.96 -1.97 10.33
CA LEU A 15 17.66 -2.75 11.35
C LEU A 15 17.69 -2.02 12.71
N ARG A 16 17.90 -0.70 12.73
CA ARG A 16 17.83 0.10 13.96
C ARG A 16 16.44 0.06 14.58
N ALA A 17 15.38 0.15 13.78
CA ALA A 17 14.01 0.03 14.29
C ALA A 17 13.75 -1.35 14.93
N LEU A 18 14.26 -2.41 14.31
CA LEU A 18 14.18 -3.77 14.85
C LEU A 18 14.97 -3.93 16.16
N LEU A 19 16.20 -3.41 16.21
CA LEU A 19 17.03 -3.44 17.42
C LEU A 19 16.41 -2.64 18.57
N ALA A 20 15.73 -1.54 18.25
CA ALA A 20 14.96 -0.74 19.19
C ALA A 20 13.62 -1.38 19.59
N ARG A 21 13.36 -2.64 19.19
CA ARG A 21 12.14 -3.41 19.51
C ARG A 21 10.85 -2.68 19.12
N ARG A 22 10.88 -1.90 18.04
CA ARG A 22 9.71 -1.12 17.60
C ARG A 22 8.50 -1.96 17.20
N LEU A 23 8.69 -3.24 16.93
CA LEU A 23 7.60 -4.20 16.66
C LEU A 23 6.94 -4.72 17.94
N ASP A 24 7.66 -4.70 19.07
CA ASP A 24 7.18 -5.23 20.35
C ASP A 24 6.33 -4.20 21.11
N GLU A 25 6.23 -2.97 20.60
CA GLU A 25 5.39 -1.92 21.19
C GLU A 25 3.89 -2.15 20.99
N HIS A 26 3.51 -3.11 20.14
CA HIS A 26 2.13 -3.57 19.91
C HIS A 26 1.08 -2.45 19.87
N PRO A 27 1.22 -1.43 19.00
CA PRO A 27 0.24 -0.36 18.91
C PRO A 27 -1.13 -0.94 18.56
N LEU A 28 -2.21 -0.31 19.06
CA LEU A 28 -3.57 -0.72 18.70
C LEU A 28 -3.74 -0.76 17.17
N PRO A 29 -4.53 -1.71 16.63
CA PRO A 29 -4.93 -1.71 15.23
C PRO A 29 -5.55 -0.40 14.81
N VAL A 30 -5.35 -0.04 13.54
CA VAL A 30 -6.13 1.06 12.96
C VAL A 30 -7.63 0.74 13.06
N PRO A 31 -8.52 1.74 13.15
CA PRO A 31 -9.95 1.52 13.44
C PRO A 31 -10.66 0.57 12.47
N ASP A 32 -10.26 0.55 11.20
CA ASP A 32 -10.82 -0.34 10.17
C ASP A 32 -10.05 -1.65 9.98
N ALA A 33 -9.06 -1.94 10.84
CA ALA A 33 -8.38 -3.22 10.81
C ALA A 33 -9.38 -4.35 11.13
N VAL A 34 -9.26 -5.44 10.38
CA VAL A 34 -10.03 -6.66 10.63
C VAL A 34 -9.48 -7.35 11.86
N THR A 35 -10.38 -7.74 12.76
CA THR A 35 -10.06 -8.56 13.92
C THR A 35 -10.26 -10.05 13.62
N PRO A 36 -9.56 -10.96 14.29
CA PRO A 36 -9.70 -12.40 14.04
C PRO A 36 -11.15 -12.89 14.18
N GLY A 37 -11.91 -12.33 15.13
CA GLY A 37 -13.32 -12.70 15.37
C GLY A 37 -14.29 -12.30 14.25
N GLU A 38 -13.86 -11.46 13.30
CA GLU A 38 -14.67 -11.11 12.13
C GLU A 38 -14.56 -12.14 10.99
N ILE A 39 -13.60 -13.07 11.06
CA ILE A 39 -13.34 -14.07 10.02
C ILE A 39 -13.95 -15.41 10.43
N PRO A 40 -14.97 -15.93 9.71
CA PRO A 40 -15.65 -17.17 10.07
C PRO A 40 -14.72 -18.37 10.27
N SER A 41 -13.77 -18.59 9.34
CA SER A 41 -12.84 -19.72 9.43
C SER A 41 -11.89 -19.65 10.62
N VAL A 42 -11.66 -18.46 11.20
CA VAL A 42 -10.82 -18.33 12.39
C VAL A 42 -11.56 -18.84 13.63
N ALA A 43 -12.88 -18.63 13.71
CA ALA A 43 -13.69 -19.22 14.77
C ALA A 43 -13.74 -20.75 14.67
N GLU A 44 -13.77 -21.29 13.46
CA GLU A 44 -13.81 -22.74 13.20
C GLU A 44 -12.45 -23.42 13.42
N LEU A 45 -11.36 -22.85 12.88
CA LEU A 45 -10.04 -23.49 12.82
C LEU A 45 -9.06 -23.01 13.90
N GLY A 46 -9.50 -22.07 14.76
CA GLY A 46 -8.73 -21.52 15.87
C GLY A 46 -7.64 -20.51 15.46
N PRO A 47 -6.76 -20.11 16.41
CA PRO A 47 -5.89 -18.93 16.28
C PRO A 47 -4.57 -19.16 15.52
N GLY A 48 -4.34 -20.35 14.96
CA GLY A 48 -3.09 -20.69 14.27
C GLY A 48 -2.79 -19.81 13.05
N ASP A 49 -1.52 -19.50 12.83
CA ASP A 49 -1.06 -18.74 11.68
C ASP A 49 -1.44 -19.44 10.36
N ARG A 50 -2.10 -18.72 9.45
CA ARG A 50 -2.55 -19.28 8.16
C ARG A 50 -2.84 -18.20 7.12
N VAL A 51 -2.95 -18.62 5.86
CA VAL A 51 -3.47 -17.77 4.79
C VAL A 51 -4.99 -17.82 4.81
N LEU A 52 -5.63 -16.66 4.84
CA LEU A 52 -7.09 -16.52 4.85
C LEU A 52 -7.62 -16.18 3.46
N ALA A 53 -6.91 -15.33 2.72
CA ALA A 53 -7.27 -14.94 1.36
C ALA A 53 -6.06 -14.57 0.52
N GLU A 54 -6.19 -14.63 -0.80
CA GLU A 54 -5.24 -14.07 -1.76
C GLU A 54 -5.76 -12.74 -2.28
N ILE A 55 -4.90 -11.72 -2.33
CA ILE A 55 -5.26 -10.43 -2.90
C ILE A 55 -4.74 -10.38 -4.34
N ASP A 56 -5.65 -10.03 -5.26
CA ASP A 56 -5.39 -10.03 -6.69
C ASP A 56 -4.68 -8.73 -7.15
N GLN A 57 -4.49 -8.58 -8.47
CA GLN A 57 -3.91 -7.39 -9.08
C GLN A 57 -4.64 -6.08 -8.71
N ASP A 58 -5.98 -6.05 -8.79
CA ASP A 58 -6.84 -4.88 -8.50
C ASP A 58 -7.08 -4.67 -7.00
N GLY A 59 -6.63 -5.61 -6.16
CA GLY A 59 -6.79 -5.50 -4.71
C GLY A 59 -8.07 -6.14 -4.14
N PHE A 60 -8.83 -6.94 -4.91
CA PHE A 60 -9.87 -7.77 -4.32
C PHE A 60 -9.27 -9.01 -3.65
N ALA A 61 -9.86 -9.40 -2.53
CA ALA A 61 -9.45 -10.57 -1.77
C ALA A 61 -10.31 -11.78 -2.16
N PHE A 62 -9.67 -12.95 -2.28
CA PHE A 62 -10.30 -14.23 -2.57
C PHE A 62 -10.00 -15.21 -1.45
N ALA A 63 -11.06 -15.61 -0.74
CA ALA A 63 -11.01 -16.54 0.37
C ALA A 63 -10.33 -17.87 -0.02
N ILE A 64 -9.50 -18.38 0.89
CA ILE A 64 -8.99 -19.75 0.83
C ILE A 64 -10.04 -20.72 1.39
N HIS A 65 -10.69 -20.35 2.50
CA HIS A 65 -11.71 -21.17 3.14
C HIS A 65 -13.11 -20.82 2.62
N PRO A 66 -13.98 -21.81 2.30
CA PRO A 66 -15.34 -21.55 1.82
C PRO A 66 -16.18 -20.67 2.75
N ALA A 67 -16.03 -20.83 4.07
CA ALA A 67 -16.76 -20.03 5.05
C ALA A 67 -16.44 -18.52 4.97
N ASP A 68 -15.27 -18.14 4.45
CA ASP A 68 -14.85 -16.74 4.37
C ASP A 68 -15.24 -16.08 3.03
N VAL A 69 -15.81 -16.84 2.09
CA VAL A 69 -16.22 -16.33 0.76
C VAL A 69 -17.14 -15.11 0.88
N PRO A 70 -18.20 -15.09 1.72
CA PRO A 70 -19.05 -13.91 1.88
C PRO A 70 -18.31 -12.69 2.46
N PHE A 71 -17.20 -12.92 3.15
CA PHE A 71 -16.40 -11.86 3.75
C PHE A 71 -15.43 -11.22 2.73
N PHE A 72 -14.70 -12.05 1.98
CA PHE A 72 -13.65 -11.59 1.06
C PHE A 72 -14.12 -11.38 -0.38
N ASN A 73 -14.87 -12.33 -0.95
CA ASN A 73 -15.10 -12.39 -2.38
C ASN A 73 -16.21 -11.41 -2.78
N ARG A 74 -15.82 -10.24 -3.27
CA ARG A 74 -16.76 -9.23 -3.81
C ARG A 74 -16.92 -9.27 -5.33
N ARG A 75 -16.20 -10.18 -6.01
CA ARG A 75 -16.29 -10.38 -7.46
C ARG A 75 -16.09 -11.86 -7.80
N SER A 76 -16.57 -12.26 -8.98
CA SER A 76 -16.55 -13.64 -9.47
C SER A 76 -15.19 -14.06 -10.02
N GLU A 77 -14.46 -13.13 -10.64
CA GLU A 77 -13.23 -13.43 -11.38
C GLU A 77 -11.97 -12.87 -10.72
N LYS A 78 -10.92 -13.68 -10.67
CA LYS A 78 -9.64 -13.32 -10.06
C LYS A 78 -8.63 -12.94 -11.13
N MET A 79 -7.96 -11.80 -10.95
CA MET A 79 -6.89 -11.34 -11.83
C MET A 79 -5.53 -11.60 -11.17
N PRO A 80 -4.73 -12.56 -11.65
CA PRO A 80 -3.50 -12.95 -10.98
C PRO A 80 -2.50 -11.78 -10.95
N ARG A 81 -1.88 -11.58 -9.79
CA ARG A 81 -0.90 -10.51 -9.57
C ARG A 81 0.46 -10.87 -10.15
N LEU A 82 1.07 -9.96 -10.93
CA LEU A 82 2.30 -10.26 -11.67
C LEU A 82 3.59 -10.02 -10.87
N ARG A 83 3.60 -9.00 -9.99
CA ARG A 83 4.83 -8.48 -9.34
C ARG A 83 5.00 -8.94 -7.89
N TYR A 84 3.90 -9.05 -7.16
CA TYR A 84 3.91 -9.29 -5.72
C TYR A 84 2.95 -10.40 -5.35
N ARG A 85 3.28 -11.11 -4.28
CA ARG A 85 2.33 -12.01 -3.64
C ARG A 85 1.74 -11.31 -2.43
N LEU A 86 0.46 -10.92 -2.54
CA LEU A 86 -0.31 -10.37 -1.45
C LEU A 86 -1.29 -11.42 -0.92
N HIS A 87 -1.34 -11.54 0.39
CA HIS A 87 -2.29 -12.42 1.07
C HIS A 87 -2.85 -11.72 2.28
N VAL A 88 -4.10 -12.02 2.62
CA VAL A 88 -4.61 -11.82 3.98
C VAL A 88 -4.21 -13.04 4.80
N VAL A 89 -3.60 -12.84 5.97
CA VAL A 89 -3.10 -13.91 6.83
C VAL A 89 -3.54 -13.66 8.27
N LEU A 90 -3.78 -14.74 9.02
CA LEU A 90 -3.72 -14.70 10.47
C LEU A 90 -2.25 -14.85 10.87
N ARG A 91 -1.72 -13.90 11.64
CA ARG A 91 -0.32 -13.89 12.08
C ARG A 91 -0.24 -13.38 13.51
N LYS A 92 0.20 -14.23 14.45
CA LYS A 92 0.37 -13.88 15.87
C LYS A 92 -0.88 -13.23 16.48
N GLY A 93 -2.07 -13.73 16.12
CA GLY A 93 -3.34 -13.18 16.61
C GLY A 93 -3.85 -11.92 15.90
N TYR A 94 -3.19 -11.47 14.82
CA TYR A 94 -3.64 -10.33 14.00
C TYR A 94 -4.02 -10.78 12.59
N VAL A 95 -5.05 -10.16 12.02
CA VAL A 95 -5.36 -10.30 10.58
C VAL A 95 -4.55 -9.26 9.83
N CYS A 96 -3.61 -9.72 9.00
CA CYS A 96 -2.64 -8.88 8.33
C CYS A 96 -2.67 -9.04 6.81
N VAL A 97 -2.27 -7.99 6.09
CA VAL A 97 -1.75 -8.13 4.74
C VAL A 97 -0.29 -8.59 4.83
N ARG A 98 -0.01 -9.74 4.21
CA ARG A 98 1.35 -10.24 3.96
C ARG A 98 1.79 -9.82 2.57
N LYS A 99 2.71 -8.84 2.47
CA LYS A 99 3.35 -8.42 1.23
C LYS A 99 4.71 -9.09 1.09
N ARG A 100 4.84 -10.03 0.14
CA ARG A 100 6.11 -10.69 -0.20
C ARG A 100 6.65 -10.18 -1.52
N PHE A 101 7.90 -9.71 -1.50
CA PHE A 101 8.60 -9.20 -2.67
C PHE A 101 9.28 -10.36 -3.41
N VAL A 102 8.69 -10.80 -4.53
CA VAL A 102 9.14 -12.00 -5.27
C VAL A 102 10.04 -11.70 -6.47
N GLY A 103 10.09 -10.45 -6.95
CA GLY A 103 10.94 -10.07 -8.07
C GLY A 103 10.32 -8.96 -8.93
N GLN A 104 10.90 -8.70 -10.10
CA GLN A 104 10.28 -7.88 -11.16
C GLN A 104 9.89 -8.76 -12.36
N PRO A 105 8.89 -8.35 -13.16
CA PRO A 105 8.53 -9.03 -14.41
C PRO A 105 9.71 -9.09 -15.38
N LYS A 106 9.75 -10.09 -16.27
CA LYS A 106 10.86 -10.31 -17.22
C LYS A 106 11.17 -9.10 -18.13
N ASN A 107 10.18 -8.26 -18.39
CA ASN A 107 10.28 -7.07 -19.25
C ASN A 107 10.66 -5.79 -18.47
N ALA A 108 10.92 -5.87 -17.16
CA ALA A 108 11.34 -4.71 -16.40
C ALA A 108 12.78 -4.30 -16.75
N ALA A 109 13.10 -3.01 -16.57
CA ALA A 109 14.46 -2.52 -16.76
C ALA A 109 15.45 -3.27 -15.84
N LEU A 110 16.67 -3.49 -16.32
CA LEU A 110 17.73 -4.19 -15.56
C LEU A 110 17.97 -3.56 -14.18
N SER A 111 17.92 -2.22 -14.09
CA SER A 111 18.03 -1.49 -12.83
C SER A 111 16.95 -1.89 -11.81
N ALA A 112 15.70 -2.08 -12.25
CA ALA A 112 14.61 -2.50 -11.39
C ALA A 112 14.80 -3.94 -10.88
N HIS A 113 15.34 -4.83 -11.74
CA HIS A 113 15.73 -6.18 -11.32
C HIS A 113 16.84 -6.13 -10.26
N LEU A 114 17.89 -5.34 -10.47
CA LEU A 114 18.99 -5.18 -9.51
C LEU A 114 18.49 -4.62 -8.16
N PHE A 115 17.61 -3.62 -8.18
CA PHE A 115 17.02 -3.06 -6.96
C PHE A 115 16.14 -4.07 -6.22
N SER A 116 15.35 -4.86 -6.96
CA SER A 116 14.55 -5.94 -6.38
C SER A 116 15.44 -7.03 -5.76
N LEU A 117 16.50 -7.45 -6.46
CA LEU A 117 17.48 -8.42 -5.97
C LEU A 117 18.21 -7.93 -4.73
N ALA A 118 18.55 -6.63 -4.66
CA ALA A 118 19.18 -6.02 -3.49
C ALA A 118 18.20 -5.79 -2.32
N GLY A 119 16.89 -5.92 -2.56
CA GLY A 119 15.83 -5.71 -1.56
C GLY A 119 15.50 -4.25 -1.31
N LEU A 120 15.88 -3.33 -2.19
CA LEU A 120 15.70 -1.88 -1.99
C LEU A 120 14.24 -1.53 -1.70
N PHE A 121 13.30 -2.01 -2.52
CA PHE A 121 11.87 -1.74 -2.38
C PHE A 121 11.31 -2.26 -1.04
N PHE A 122 11.76 -3.42 -0.60
CA PHE A 122 11.37 -3.99 0.70
C PHE A 122 11.86 -3.14 1.86
N TYR A 123 13.15 -2.77 1.87
CA TYR A 123 13.71 -1.94 2.95
C TYR A 123 13.17 -0.52 2.92
N ASN A 124 12.88 0.04 1.75
CA ASN A 124 12.29 1.36 1.62
C ASN A 124 10.88 1.40 2.19
N GLU A 125 10.04 0.41 1.88
CA GLU A 125 8.70 0.30 2.47
C GLU A 125 8.75 0.04 3.98
N ALA A 126 9.67 -0.82 4.44
CA ALA A 126 9.85 -1.07 5.87
C ALA A 126 10.24 0.21 6.63
N ALA A 127 11.22 0.97 6.13
CA ALA A 127 11.64 2.23 6.73
C ALA A 127 10.51 3.26 6.75
N ALA A 128 9.77 3.41 5.64
CA ALA A 128 8.60 4.27 5.57
C ALA A 128 7.56 3.89 6.63
N LEU A 129 7.16 2.61 6.69
CA LEU A 129 6.17 2.13 7.68
C LEU A 129 6.65 2.32 9.12
N PHE A 130 7.94 2.17 9.40
CA PHE A 130 8.47 2.45 10.74
C PHE A 130 8.43 3.92 11.13
N ARG A 131 8.65 4.84 10.17
CA ARG A 131 8.47 6.28 10.40
C ARG A 131 7.00 6.60 10.65
N LEU A 132 6.09 6.01 9.88
CA LEU A 132 4.65 6.31 9.87
C LEU A 132 3.82 5.47 10.85
N ARG A 133 4.45 4.66 11.71
CA ARG A 133 3.80 3.59 12.49
C ARG A 133 2.69 4.05 13.43
N ASP A 134 2.62 5.32 13.77
CA ASP A 134 1.66 5.92 14.70
C ASP A 134 0.57 6.74 13.98
N LEU A 135 0.70 6.96 12.67
CA LEU A 135 -0.28 7.71 11.88
C LEU A 135 -1.59 6.95 11.68
N PRO A 136 -2.75 7.50 12.06
CA PRO A 136 -4.02 6.80 11.91
C PRO A 136 -4.33 6.40 10.45
N GLY A 137 -3.89 7.21 9.47
CA GLY A 137 -4.10 6.95 8.04
C GLY A 137 -3.10 6.00 7.38
N VAL A 138 -2.34 5.20 8.15
CA VAL A 138 -1.37 4.23 7.61
C VAL A 138 -1.50 2.89 8.36
N PRO A 139 -1.67 1.75 7.67
CA PRO A 139 -1.73 0.45 8.34
C PRO A 139 -0.49 0.18 9.19
N ARG A 140 -0.69 -0.34 10.40
CA ARG A 140 0.41 -0.63 11.33
C ARG A 140 1.25 -1.78 10.79
N ILE A 141 2.57 -1.64 10.79
CA ILE A 141 3.48 -2.77 10.61
C ILE A 141 3.43 -3.67 11.86
N ARG A 142 3.27 -4.98 11.64
CA ARG A 142 3.06 -6.00 12.69
C ARG A 142 4.22 -6.97 12.83
N ASP A 143 4.82 -7.32 11.70
CA ASP A 143 5.94 -8.25 11.66
C ASP A 143 6.71 -8.00 10.36
N LEU A 144 7.95 -8.46 10.31
CA LEU A 144 8.72 -8.50 9.09
C LEU A 144 9.68 -9.68 9.09
N GLN A 145 9.91 -10.24 7.90
CA GLN A 145 10.86 -11.33 7.68
C GLN A 145 11.90 -10.88 6.67
N LEU A 146 13.12 -10.63 7.15
CA LEU A 146 14.23 -10.15 6.32
C LEU A 146 14.65 -11.20 5.27
N ALA A 147 14.73 -12.47 5.66
CA ALA A 147 15.18 -13.56 4.79
C ALA A 147 14.27 -13.75 3.57
N THR A 148 12.96 -13.63 3.77
CA THR A 148 11.95 -13.81 2.71
C THR A 148 11.48 -12.50 2.10
N ARG A 149 11.96 -11.35 2.62
CA ARG A 149 11.52 -9.99 2.26
C ARG A 149 10.01 -9.89 2.32
N THR A 150 9.47 -10.13 3.51
CA THR A 150 8.02 -10.14 3.74
C THR A 150 7.66 -9.11 4.81
N LEU A 151 6.67 -8.28 4.52
CA LEU A 151 6.06 -7.34 5.46
C LEU A 151 4.68 -7.85 5.87
N PHE A 152 4.34 -7.64 7.13
CA PHE A 152 3.01 -7.89 7.67
C PHE A 152 2.48 -6.59 8.22
N MET A 153 1.32 -6.17 7.76
CA MET A 153 0.67 -4.93 8.20
C MET A 153 -0.82 -5.15 8.43
N ASP A 154 -1.49 -4.29 9.18
CA ASP A 154 -2.94 -4.38 9.42
C ASP A 154 -3.72 -4.60 8.11
N PHE A 155 -4.63 -5.57 8.09
CA PHE A 155 -5.58 -5.71 7.00
C PHE A 155 -6.76 -4.75 7.23
N VAL A 156 -6.76 -3.64 6.49
CA VAL A 156 -7.84 -2.66 6.52
C VAL A 156 -9.01 -3.17 5.68
N ARG A 157 -10.17 -3.33 6.32
CA ARG A 157 -11.41 -3.66 5.60
C ARG A 157 -11.92 -2.41 4.90
N GLY A 158 -12.00 -2.45 3.57
CA GLY A 158 -12.39 -1.28 2.81
C GLY A 158 -12.37 -1.49 1.30
N GLN A 159 -12.47 -0.39 0.58
CA GLN A 159 -12.34 -0.34 -0.88
C GLN A 159 -11.37 0.78 -1.25
N THR A 160 -10.58 0.60 -2.29
CA THR A 160 -9.72 1.67 -2.79
C THR A 160 -10.57 2.82 -3.36
N LEU A 161 -10.02 4.02 -3.44
CA LEU A 161 -10.68 5.12 -4.17
C LEU A 161 -10.90 4.75 -5.65
N GLN A 162 -10.03 3.92 -6.21
CA GLN A 162 -10.21 3.38 -7.57
C GLN A 162 -11.47 2.52 -7.67
N HIS A 163 -11.75 1.63 -6.69
CA HIS A 163 -13.01 0.88 -6.66
C HIS A 163 -14.23 1.81 -6.53
N LYS A 164 -14.14 2.88 -5.72
CA LYS A 164 -15.22 3.85 -5.59
C LYS A 164 -15.51 4.59 -6.90
N VAL A 165 -14.48 4.93 -7.65
CA VAL A 165 -14.64 5.51 -8.99
C VAL A 165 -15.24 4.48 -9.97
N ALA A 166 -14.81 3.22 -9.91
CA ALA A 166 -15.34 2.15 -10.75
C ALA A 166 -16.83 1.85 -10.49
N GLU A 167 -17.29 1.93 -9.23
CA GLU A 167 -18.72 1.80 -8.86
C GLU A 167 -19.61 2.84 -9.57
N GLY A 168 -19.05 3.99 -9.96
CA GLY A 168 -19.72 5.02 -10.78
C GLY A 168 -19.82 4.67 -12.28
N GLY A 169 -19.53 3.43 -12.68
CA GLY A 169 -19.60 2.95 -14.06
C GLY A 169 -18.36 3.22 -14.91
N GLN A 170 -17.25 3.64 -14.29
CA GLN A 170 -16.01 3.97 -14.99
C GLN A 170 -15.12 2.73 -15.15
N LYS A 171 -14.59 2.51 -16.36
CA LYS A 171 -13.67 1.39 -16.67
C LYS A 171 -12.24 1.74 -16.29
N VAL A 172 -11.92 1.56 -15.02
CA VAL A 172 -10.63 1.95 -14.41
C VAL A 172 -9.89 0.79 -13.73
N LEU A 173 -10.51 -0.39 -13.63
CA LEU A 173 -9.87 -1.59 -13.08
C LEU A 173 -9.08 -2.32 -14.18
N ASP A 174 -8.04 -3.05 -13.79
CA ASP A 174 -7.22 -3.80 -14.74
C ASP A 174 -8.06 -4.86 -15.48
N ILE A 175 -9.04 -5.47 -14.79
CA ILE A 175 -9.95 -6.45 -15.40
C ILE A 175 -10.86 -5.84 -16.47
N ASP A 176 -11.24 -4.56 -16.35
CA ASP A 176 -12.05 -3.88 -17.37
C ASP A 176 -11.27 -3.65 -18.67
N LEU A 177 -9.95 -3.67 -18.58
CA LEU A 177 -9.01 -3.41 -19.67
C LEU A 177 -8.41 -4.70 -20.26
N ALA A 178 -8.55 -5.84 -19.58
CA ALA A 178 -8.11 -7.15 -20.09
C ALA A 178 -8.69 -7.52 -21.48
N PRO A 179 -9.96 -7.18 -21.83
CA PRO A 179 -10.48 -7.38 -23.19
C PRO A 179 -9.80 -6.51 -24.26
N LEU A 180 -9.07 -5.46 -23.89
CA LEU A 180 -8.41 -4.52 -24.80
C LEU A 180 -6.96 -4.90 -25.13
N GLY A 181 -6.45 -6.03 -24.62
CA GLY A 181 -5.12 -6.55 -24.97
C GLY A 181 -3.93 -5.70 -24.49
N GLN A 182 -4.16 -4.69 -23.65
CA GLN A 182 -3.14 -3.78 -23.15
C GLN A 182 -3.11 -3.80 -21.61
N LEU A 183 -2.12 -4.49 -21.04
CA LEU A 183 -1.81 -4.45 -19.60
C LEU A 183 -1.20 -3.11 -19.16
N PHE A 184 -0.81 -2.26 -20.12
CA PHE A 184 -0.30 -0.91 -19.90
C PHE A 184 -1.07 0.03 -20.81
N ASP A 185 -2.00 0.78 -20.23
CA ASP A 185 -2.76 1.82 -20.91
C ASP A 185 -2.42 3.17 -20.25
N PRO A 186 -1.57 4.02 -20.87
CA PRO A 186 -1.28 5.37 -20.38
C PRO A 186 -2.53 6.25 -20.26
N ASP A 187 -3.59 5.95 -21.01
CA ASP A 187 -4.86 6.67 -20.91
C ASP A 187 -5.68 6.23 -19.69
N ARG A 188 -5.35 5.12 -19.02
CA ARG A 188 -6.01 4.70 -17.78
C ARG A 188 -5.82 5.73 -16.68
N ASP A 189 -4.58 6.12 -16.41
CA ASP A 189 -4.27 7.09 -15.35
C ASP A 189 -5.02 8.40 -15.62
N ARG A 190 -5.06 8.86 -16.89
CA ARG A 190 -5.86 10.02 -17.28
C ARG A 190 -7.35 9.82 -16.97
N ARG A 191 -7.93 8.68 -17.36
CA ARG A 191 -9.35 8.38 -17.07
C ARG A 191 -9.63 8.33 -15.57
N GLU A 192 -8.73 7.75 -14.78
CA GLU A 192 -8.85 7.72 -13.31
C GLU A 192 -8.86 9.11 -12.70
N ILE A 193 -7.92 9.96 -13.11
CA ILE A 193 -7.81 11.34 -12.63
C ILE A 193 -9.08 12.12 -12.98
N GLU A 194 -9.52 12.06 -14.24
CA GLU A 194 -10.73 12.75 -14.69
C GLU A 194 -11.99 12.22 -14.00
N ALA A 195 -12.06 10.91 -13.77
CA ALA A 195 -13.19 10.28 -13.11
C ALA A 195 -13.24 10.61 -11.63
N PHE A 196 -12.09 10.70 -10.95
CA PHE A 196 -12.02 11.17 -9.57
C PHE A 196 -12.43 12.65 -9.47
N ALA A 197 -11.94 13.50 -10.37
CA ALA A 197 -12.29 14.92 -10.41
C ALA A 197 -13.80 15.16 -10.65
N ARG A 198 -14.44 14.34 -11.50
CA ARG A 198 -15.87 14.46 -11.82
C ARG A 198 -16.80 13.71 -10.85
N GLY A 199 -16.33 12.61 -10.26
CA GLY A 199 -17.12 11.60 -9.55
C GLY A 199 -17.15 11.75 -8.03
N GLY A 200 -16.92 12.94 -7.48
CA GLY A 200 -16.99 13.20 -6.04
C GLY A 200 -15.65 13.14 -5.30
N GLY A 201 -14.52 13.27 -6.00
CA GLY A 201 -13.20 13.33 -5.39
C GLY A 201 -13.04 14.44 -4.35
N ASP A 202 -13.80 15.53 -4.47
CA ASP A 202 -13.83 16.66 -3.53
C ASP A 202 -14.14 16.22 -2.09
N ALA A 203 -14.97 15.19 -1.89
CA ALA A 203 -15.28 14.64 -0.57
C ALA A 203 -14.10 13.94 0.13
N TYR A 204 -13.01 13.67 -0.61
CA TYR A 204 -11.82 13.00 -0.12
C TYR A 204 -10.58 13.90 -0.10
N ARG A 205 -10.53 14.95 -0.93
CA ARG A 205 -9.32 15.79 -1.10
C ARG A 205 -8.75 16.31 0.23
N GLY A 206 -9.59 16.87 1.10
CA GLY A 206 -9.14 17.39 2.40
C GLY A 206 -8.47 16.32 3.27
N ARG A 207 -9.06 15.13 3.35
CA ARG A 207 -8.50 14.00 4.13
C ARG A 207 -7.24 13.42 3.48
N VAL A 208 -7.17 13.39 2.15
CA VAL A 208 -5.95 13.00 1.42
C VAL A 208 -4.82 13.99 1.74
N GLU A 209 -5.11 15.29 1.68
CA GLU A 209 -4.15 16.34 2.00
C GLU A 209 -3.64 16.23 3.44
N GLU A 210 -4.53 16.02 4.41
CA GLU A 210 -4.17 15.82 5.82
C GLU A 210 -3.20 14.65 6.01
N ILE A 211 -3.49 13.49 5.41
CA ILE A 211 -2.62 12.31 5.50
C ILE A 211 -1.26 12.60 4.85
N LEU A 212 -1.23 13.21 3.66
CA LEU A 212 0.01 13.56 2.96
C LEU A 212 0.87 14.54 3.75
N ARG A 213 0.28 15.58 4.34
CA ARG A 213 0.99 16.52 5.23
C ARG A 213 1.55 15.81 6.46
N ALA A 214 0.77 14.91 7.07
CA ALA A 214 1.19 14.17 8.26
C ALA A 214 2.30 13.14 7.97
N MET A 215 2.31 12.55 6.77
CA MET A 215 3.42 11.71 6.29
C MET A 215 4.68 12.53 6.02
N ARG A 216 4.55 13.69 5.35
CA ARG A 216 5.67 14.60 5.10
C ARG A 216 6.31 15.10 6.39
N ALA A 217 5.51 15.40 7.41
CA ALA A 217 6.00 15.81 8.73
C ALA A 217 6.87 14.73 9.41
N ARG A 218 6.78 13.47 8.96
CA ARG A 218 7.63 12.34 9.38
C ARG A 218 8.72 12.02 8.35
N GLY A 219 8.98 12.92 7.41
CA GLY A 219 9.98 12.79 6.38
C GLY A 219 9.67 11.67 5.37
N VAL A 220 8.39 11.42 5.06
CA VAL A 220 7.97 10.42 4.06
C VAL A 220 7.06 11.05 3.02
N ALA A 221 7.38 10.85 1.74
CA ALA A 221 6.56 11.25 0.60
C ALA A 221 6.40 10.07 -0.37
N PRO A 222 5.20 9.45 -0.49
CA PRO A 222 4.98 8.33 -1.41
C PRO A 222 5.05 8.81 -2.87
N LEU A 223 5.74 8.09 -3.75
CA LEU A 223 5.88 8.42 -5.17
C LEU A 223 4.97 7.58 -6.08
N ASP A 224 4.31 6.56 -5.53
CA ASP A 224 3.27 5.80 -6.24
C ASP A 224 1.90 6.41 -5.86
N VAL A 225 1.69 7.65 -6.28
CA VAL A 225 0.46 8.42 -6.02
C VAL A 225 -0.60 7.98 -7.02
N LYS A 226 -1.62 7.25 -6.56
CA LYS A 226 -2.76 6.80 -7.36
C LYS A 226 -3.93 6.39 -6.49
N LEU A 227 -5.14 6.33 -7.08
CA LEU A 227 -6.37 5.99 -6.36
C LEU A 227 -6.36 4.56 -5.78
N GLY A 228 -5.67 3.63 -6.45
CA GLY A 228 -5.50 2.25 -5.98
C GLY A 228 -4.69 2.10 -4.69
N ASN A 229 -3.94 3.14 -4.29
CA ASN A 229 -3.11 3.14 -3.08
C ASN A 229 -3.76 3.85 -1.88
N VAL A 230 -5.03 4.24 -2.01
CA VAL A 230 -5.80 4.87 -0.92
C VAL A 230 -7.06 4.05 -0.66
N ILE A 231 -7.18 3.48 0.53
CA ILE A 231 -8.31 2.67 0.97
C ILE A 231 -9.28 3.54 1.79
N VAL A 232 -10.56 3.47 1.46
CA VAL A 232 -11.66 3.96 2.30
C VAL A 232 -12.11 2.83 3.23
N GLY A 233 -11.92 3.03 4.53
CA GLY A 233 -12.32 2.10 5.58
C GLY A 233 -13.82 1.85 5.61
N GLN A 234 -14.23 0.59 5.73
CA GLN A 234 -15.64 0.21 5.68
C GLN A 234 -16.41 0.61 6.95
N LYS A 235 -15.79 0.57 8.12
CA LYS A 235 -16.42 0.86 9.41
C LYS A 235 -16.47 2.37 9.67
N THR A 236 -15.38 3.08 9.43
CA THR A 236 -15.25 4.49 9.79
C THR A 236 -15.36 5.47 8.63
N GLY A 237 -15.20 4.98 7.39
CA GLY A 237 -15.03 5.84 6.22
C GLY A 237 -13.68 6.58 6.18
N GLY A 238 -12.77 6.30 7.12
CA GLY A 238 -11.42 6.86 7.18
C GLY A 238 -10.57 6.48 5.97
N LEU A 239 -9.56 7.29 5.66
CA LEU A 239 -8.64 7.03 4.55
C LEU A 239 -7.34 6.42 5.05
N TYR A 240 -6.85 5.42 4.32
CA TYR A 240 -5.61 4.71 4.62
C TYR A 240 -4.73 4.67 3.39
N TRP A 241 -3.53 5.22 3.50
CA TRP A 241 -2.52 5.16 2.43
C TRP A 241 -1.72 3.87 2.56
N VAL A 242 -1.53 3.17 1.43
CA VAL A 242 -0.77 1.93 1.33
C VAL A 242 0.28 2.01 0.22
N ASP A 243 1.16 1.02 0.20
CA ASP A 243 2.25 0.87 -0.78
C ASP A 243 3.31 1.99 -0.73
N PHE A 244 4.35 1.79 0.09
CA PHE A 244 5.46 2.74 0.26
C PHE A 244 6.77 2.24 -0.36
N GLU A 245 6.70 1.25 -1.24
CA GLU A 245 7.90 0.67 -1.86
C GLU A 245 8.71 1.72 -2.65
N ARG A 246 8.01 2.69 -3.23
CA ARG A 246 8.55 3.89 -3.86
C ARG A 246 8.15 5.11 -3.03
N ALA A 247 8.82 5.33 -1.91
CA ALA A 247 8.70 6.57 -1.14
C ALA A 247 10.04 7.32 -1.15
N ALA A 248 9.97 8.65 -1.25
CA ALA A 248 11.08 9.51 -0.89
C ALA A 248 11.11 9.63 0.64
N LEU A 249 12.29 9.37 1.23
CA LEU A 249 12.48 9.45 2.67
C LEU A 249 13.53 10.51 2.97
N GLU A 250 13.24 11.37 3.93
CA GLU A 250 14.17 12.40 4.38
C GLU A 250 15.48 11.76 4.88
N GLY A 251 16.62 12.37 4.54
CA GLY A 251 17.95 11.84 4.82
C GLY A 251 18.51 10.90 3.75
N ILE A 252 17.76 10.60 2.69
CA ILE A 252 18.21 9.82 1.53
C ILE A 252 18.63 10.75 0.38
N PRO A 253 19.62 10.38 -0.45
CA PRO A 253 19.99 11.15 -1.64
C PRO A 253 18.77 11.52 -2.50
N HIS A 254 18.80 12.73 -3.07
CA HIS A 254 17.75 13.27 -3.95
C HIS A 254 16.38 13.46 -3.29
N TYR A 255 16.29 13.48 -1.95
CA TYR A 255 15.01 13.65 -1.25
C TYR A 255 14.23 14.89 -1.72
N ARG A 256 14.87 16.06 -1.83
CA ARG A 256 14.21 17.31 -2.26
C ARG A 256 13.66 17.23 -3.69
N GLU A 257 14.42 16.66 -4.62
CA GLU A 257 14.01 16.47 -6.01
C GLU A 257 12.80 15.53 -6.08
N ARG A 258 12.83 14.43 -5.33
CA ARG A 258 11.72 13.46 -5.29
C ARG A 258 10.52 14.00 -4.52
N LEU A 259 10.72 14.90 -3.56
CA LEU A 259 9.63 15.61 -2.90
C LEU A 259 8.92 16.56 -3.89
N ALA A 260 9.66 17.22 -4.77
CA ALA A 260 9.07 18.02 -5.86
C ALA A 260 8.31 17.13 -6.86
N GLU A 261 8.86 15.96 -7.23
CA GLU A 261 8.15 14.94 -8.02
C GLU A 261 6.84 14.53 -7.35
N HIS A 262 6.88 14.21 -6.05
CA HIS A 262 5.68 13.89 -5.25
C HIS A 262 4.63 15.01 -5.29
N HIS A 263 5.03 16.27 -5.13
CA HIS A 263 4.09 17.40 -5.21
C HIS A 263 3.41 17.47 -6.58
N GLY A 264 4.18 17.31 -7.65
CA GLY A 264 3.63 17.24 -9.02
C GLY A 264 2.61 16.12 -9.18
N LEU A 265 2.94 14.92 -8.70
CA LEU A 265 2.03 13.76 -8.74
C LEU A 265 0.75 13.99 -7.91
N VAL A 266 0.86 14.55 -6.72
CA VAL A 266 -0.31 14.85 -5.86
C VAL A 266 -1.23 15.89 -6.50
N THR A 267 -0.65 16.94 -7.10
CA THR A 267 -1.43 17.94 -7.84
C THR A 267 -2.10 17.30 -9.06
N GLN A 268 -1.39 16.45 -9.80
CA GLN A 268 -1.95 15.75 -10.95
C GLN A 268 -3.11 14.82 -10.56
N TRP A 269 -2.93 13.98 -9.53
CA TRP A 269 -3.91 12.94 -9.18
C TRP A 269 -5.10 13.43 -8.37
N PHE A 270 -4.87 14.38 -7.47
CA PHE A 270 -5.88 14.81 -6.50
C PHE A 270 -6.21 16.31 -6.61
N GLY A 271 -5.51 17.06 -7.47
CA GLY A 271 -5.66 18.52 -7.56
C GLY A 271 -5.32 19.24 -6.25
N ILE A 272 -4.43 18.67 -5.44
CA ILE A 272 -3.99 19.23 -4.16
C ILE A 272 -2.64 19.93 -4.37
N ALA A 273 -2.56 21.20 -3.98
CA ALA A 273 -1.33 21.96 -3.96
C ALA A 273 -0.70 21.85 -2.57
N LEU A 274 0.33 21.02 -2.43
CA LEU A 274 1.08 20.93 -1.17
C LEU A 274 2.04 22.13 -1.08
N PRO A 275 2.12 22.82 0.07
CA PRO A 275 3.05 23.93 0.24
C PRO A 275 4.49 23.41 0.05
N GLY A 276 5.28 24.13 -0.75
CA GLY A 276 6.72 23.87 -0.86
C GLY A 276 7.41 23.94 0.50
N ASP A 277 8.58 23.32 0.63
CA ASP A 277 9.48 23.64 1.75
C ASP A 277 9.81 25.13 1.60
N GLY A 278 9.14 26.00 2.38
CA GLY A 278 9.59 27.37 2.57
C GLY A 278 11.01 27.26 3.12
N GLY A 279 11.99 27.58 2.29
CA GLY A 279 13.40 27.55 2.68
C GLY A 279 13.59 28.42 3.92
N ALA A 280 14.00 27.77 5.00
CA ALA A 280 14.72 28.39 6.10
C ALA A 280 16.20 28.05 5.93
#